data_AF-A0A7W2N0G4-F1
#
_entry.id   AF-A0A7W2N0G4-F1
#
_cell.length_a   1.000
_cell.length_b   1.000
_cell.length_c   1.000
_cell.angle_alpha   90.00
_cell.angle_beta   90.00
_cell.angle_gamma   90.00
#
_symmetry.space_group_name_H-M   'P 1'
#
loop_
_entity.id
_entity.type
_entity.pdbx_description
1 polymer ?
#
loop_
_entity_poly.entity_id
_entity_poly.type
_entity_poly.pdbx_seq_one_letter_code
_entity_poly.pdbx_strand_id
1 'polypeptide(L)'
;MRVTVSQFATALNVQENLASCVRMINQAAVCQPSLIVLPEFCNTQSSYVDHNQAWHQALALDGNFLQQIAQQAKKHHCYIMLNVTLRQDLTRDHQNPAIKSNISVTSCLFSPLGELIHQADKQALTGQESDFFISTNKVSGVVTSPFGQLGLLAGSDGIRFEPSRALALGGGQLLCNSQSSFALDQSQLHDFARAVENNLFVATANKIGSLWQPEPSQQCLQEHLHGHLQGQEQAYAAAESDDFSSQSSRAEKHLMGVGHSQIVSPNGKVLAKLDHNEEGFVFADIDLAGVGLSNKLRPDGTKVIKQRRPELYQQQKIALQQATATEATLNDTVPETANVAIFATYKSDEQAIEDVCHYIENNLSDIIQLPELFFIADKAITNNTEQLAQVACLCTELIKQISAVLRPFQYVCTSLVIDGAHHAVLISEQGIFATQQQLHFCQRYQWTALGSELKIIELPLEQGVIKIAMLTGDDANIPEMIKLAALNNIQVLLVPFDIQEASEVEFSLLSYAAEHKICIVAASREKSFAEAAPADSSADASGKNLDTAKGSSSNKKKVKQKKSTGLIANVPAESALLNPWQSDKFNGYVNQPLVKYQHGKITKAVIYPLLRLKK
;
A
#
# COMPACT_ATOMS: atom_id res chain seq x y z
N MET A 1 8.35 9.94 -22.66
CA MET A 1 9.29 10.76 -21.85
C MET A 1 10.23 9.84 -21.09
N ARG A 2 11.46 10.29 -20.80
CA ARG A 2 12.41 9.51 -19.98
C ARG A 2 12.36 9.98 -18.54
N VAL A 3 12.06 9.08 -17.61
CA VAL A 3 12.02 9.38 -16.17
C VAL A 3 13.19 8.70 -15.49
N THR A 4 13.89 9.44 -14.65
CA THR A 4 15.01 8.94 -13.84
C THR A 4 14.71 9.13 -12.37
N VAL A 5 14.93 8.08 -11.58
CA VAL A 5 14.91 8.13 -10.12
C VAL A 5 16.33 7.92 -9.61
N SER A 6 16.68 8.60 -8.52
CA SER A 6 18.01 8.51 -7.92
C SER A 6 17.96 8.04 -6.48
N GLN A 7 19.09 7.54 -6.01
CA GLN A 7 19.26 6.92 -4.72
C GLN A 7 20.63 7.31 -4.16
N PHE A 8 20.64 8.04 -3.04
CA PHE A 8 21.87 8.43 -2.38
C PHE A 8 21.63 8.77 -0.90
N ALA A 9 22.71 8.77 -0.13
CA ALA A 9 22.71 9.20 1.26
C ALA A 9 22.92 10.71 1.36
N THR A 10 22.35 11.32 2.40
CA THR A 10 22.62 12.71 2.78
C THR A 10 23.39 12.75 4.08
N ALA A 11 24.20 13.78 4.27
CA ALA A 11 24.91 14.13 5.50
C ALA A 11 24.18 15.23 6.29
N LEU A 12 24.74 15.66 7.42
CA LEU A 12 24.28 16.81 8.20
C LEU A 12 24.69 18.15 7.59
N ASN A 13 25.68 18.15 6.70
CA ASN A 13 26.21 19.35 6.07
C ASN A 13 25.45 19.66 4.76
N VAL A 14 24.79 20.83 4.73
CA VAL A 14 24.00 21.29 3.58
C VAL A 14 24.83 21.46 2.30
N GLN A 15 26.10 21.87 2.40
CA GLN A 15 26.96 22.05 1.23
C GLN A 15 27.43 20.72 0.64
N GLU A 16 27.75 19.75 1.49
CA GLU A 16 28.07 18.38 1.06
C GLU A 16 26.87 17.74 0.34
N ASN A 17 25.67 17.94 0.91
CA ASN A 17 24.43 17.48 0.31
C ASN A 17 24.14 18.12 -1.04
N LEU A 18 24.42 19.43 -1.18
CA LEU A 18 24.31 20.11 -2.47
C LEU A 18 25.26 19.51 -3.50
N ALA A 19 26.51 19.27 -3.12
CA ALA A 19 27.50 18.64 -3.99
C ALA A 19 27.06 17.24 -4.42
N SER A 20 26.49 16.44 -3.50
CA SER A 20 25.90 15.13 -3.82
C SER A 20 24.72 15.23 -4.78
N CYS A 21 23.78 16.15 -4.55
CA CYS A 21 22.65 16.38 -5.47
C CYS A 21 23.14 16.76 -6.87
N VAL A 22 24.05 17.74 -6.97
CA VAL A 22 24.60 18.20 -8.25
C VAL A 22 25.36 17.07 -8.95
N ARG A 23 26.18 16.30 -8.23
CA ARG A 23 26.88 15.14 -8.77
C ARG A 23 25.91 14.10 -9.33
N MET A 24 24.89 13.72 -8.55
CA MET A 24 23.90 12.74 -8.95
C MET A 24 23.07 13.22 -10.15
N ILE A 25 22.67 14.49 -10.18
CA ILE A 25 21.99 15.09 -11.34
C ILE A 25 22.88 15.03 -12.60
N ASN A 26 24.17 15.39 -12.49
CA ASN A 26 25.08 15.31 -13.64
C ASN A 26 25.28 13.87 -14.13
N GLN A 27 25.33 12.89 -13.22
CA GLN A 27 25.41 11.47 -13.58
C GLN A 27 24.14 11.01 -14.28
N ALA A 28 22.97 11.32 -13.71
CA ALA A 28 21.66 11.02 -14.30
C ALA A 28 21.48 11.70 -15.66
N ALA A 29 21.98 12.91 -15.85
CA ALA A 29 21.86 13.67 -17.09
C ALA A 29 22.51 12.99 -18.31
N VAL A 30 23.45 12.06 -18.10
CA VAL A 30 24.05 11.25 -19.18
C VAL A 30 22.99 10.49 -19.96
N CYS A 31 21.89 10.07 -19.31
CA CYS A 31 20.79 9.40 -20.00
C CYS A 31 19.80 10.37 -20.67
N GLN A 32 20.04 11.68 -20.68
CA GLN A 32 19.15 12.70 -21.26
C GLN A 32 17.70 12.60 -20.73
N PRO A 33 17.50 12.67 -19.39
CA PRO A 33 16.19 12.52 -18.80
C PRO A 33 15.26 13.70 -19.14
N SER A 34 13.97 13.43 -19.26
CA SER A 34 12.94 14.47 -19.27
C SER A 34 12.66 14.96 -17.84
N LEU A 35 12.74 14.05 -16.86
CA LEU A 35 12.50 14.30 -15.44
C LEU A 35 13.48 13.50 -14.57
N ILE A 36 14.06 14.15 -13.56
CA ILE A 36 14.86 13.54 -12.49
C ILE A 36 14.12 13.69 -11.16
N VAL A 37 13.94 12.60 -10.42
CA VAL A 37 13.38 12.59 -9.07
C VAL A 37 14.49 12.28 -8.06
N LEU A 38 14.67 13.16 -7.08
CA LEU A 38 15.60 12.99 -5.97
C LEU A 38 14.90 12.53 -4.68
N PRO A 39 15.62 11.89 -3.73
CA PRO A 39 15.05 11.45 -2.45
C PRO A 39 14.53 12.59 -1.55
N GLU A 40 13.85 12.23 -0.47
CA GLU A 40 13.33 13.18 0.53
C GLU A 40 14.44 13.80 1.38
N PHE A 41 14.27 15.03 1.89
CA PHE A 41 15.29 15.72 2.71
C PHE A 41 16.67 15.83 2.03
N CYS A 42 16.72 16.23 0.75
CA CYS A 42 17.97 16.35 -0.01
C CYS A 42 19.01 17.27 0.64
N ASN A 43 18.61 18.21 1.51
CA ASN A 43 19.51 19.17 2.16
C ASN A 43 20.01 18.73 3.54
N THR A 44 19.45 17.68 4.15
CA THR A 44 19.72 17.34 5.56
C THR A 44 19.43 15.88 5.89
N GLN A 45 20.00 15.38 6.99
CA GLN A 45 19.41 14.27 7.74
C GLN A 45 18.39 14.86 8.71
N SER A 46 17.21 14.28 8.83
CA SER A 46 16.11 14.79 9.67
C SER A 46 16.31 14.40 11.15
N SER A 47 17.47 14.76 11.72
CA SER A 47 17.81 14.60 13.13
C SER A 47 18.37 15.93 13.64
N TYR A 48 17.74 16.49 14.67
CA TYR A 48 18.09 17.79 15.21
C TYR A 48 18.13 17.75 16.73
N VAL A 49 19.14 18.40 17.32
CA VAL A 49 19.26 18.62 18.76
C VAL A 49 18.20 19.60 19.24
N ASP A 50 17.97 20.66 18.45
CA ASP A 50 16.97 21.68 18.78
C ASP A 50 16.40 22.38 17.54
N HIS A 51 15.41 23.24 17.78
CA HIS A 51 14.77 24.04 16.74
C HIS A 51 15.69 25.08 16.09
N ASN A 52 16.81 25.45 16.72
CA ASN A 52 17.79 26.37 16.14
C ASN A 52 18.64 25.65 15.11
N GLN A 53 19.13 24.44 15.40
CA GLN A 53 19.83 23.61 14.42
C GLN A 53 18.92 23.31 13.23
N ALA A 54 17.67 22.90 13.47
CA ALA A 54 16.69 22.67 12.40
C ALA A 54 16.52 23.91 11.51
N TRP A 55 16.43 25.10 12.10
CA TRP A 55 16.34 26.36 11.36
C TRP A 55 17.59 26.64 10.52
N HIS A 56 18.78 26.49 11.09
CA HIS A 56 20.04 26.75 10.37
C HIS A 56 20.25 25.80 9.19
N GLN A 57 19.82 24.53 9.31
CA GLN A 57 19.92 23.52 8.24
C GLN A 57 18.79 23.61 7.19
N ALA A 58 17.64 24.18 7.56
CA ALA A 58 16.57 24.48 6.60
C ALA A 58 16.97 25.57 5.60
N LEU A 59 16.48 25.44 4.37
CA LEU A 59 16.83 26.32 3.26
C LEU A 59 15.91 27.55 3.21
N ALA A 60 16.45 28.66 2.72
CA ALA A 60 15.65 29.76 2.18
C ALA A 60 15.25 29.45 0.72
N LEU A 61 14.07 29.89 0.30
CA LEU A 61 13.53 29.60 -1.03
C LEU A 61 14.41 30.15 -2.17
N ASP A 62 15.01 31.31 -1.97
CA ASP A 62 15.94 32.00 -2.87
C ASP A 62 17.41 31.69 -2.56
N GLY A 63 17.68 30.74 -1.65
CA GLY A 63 19.02 30.40 -1.22
C GLY A 63 19.86 29.68 -2.29
N ASN A 64 21.19 29.70 -2.10
CA ASN A 64 22.16 29.11 -3.04
C ASN A 64 21.85 27.65 -3.41
N PHE A 65 21.39 26.83 -2.45
CA PHE A 65 21.08 25.42 -2.71
C PHE A 65 20.07 25.26 -3.85
N LEU A 66 18.90 25.89 -3.73
CA LEU A 66 17.85 25.79 -4.74
C LEU A 66 18.22 26.49 -6.05
N GLN A 67 18.96 27.61 -5.99
CA GLN A 67 19.50 28.25 -7.20
C GLN A 67 20.45 27.34 -7.99
N GLN A 68 21.30 26.58 -7.30
CA GLN A 68 22.20 25.61 -7.96
C GLN A 68 21.43 24.44 -8.58
N ILE A 69 20.36 23.96 -7.94
CA ILE A 69 19.46 22.95 -8.52
C ILE A 69 18.75 23.51 -9.78
N ALA A 70 18.23 24.74 -9.71
CA ALA A 70 17.66 25.44 -10.87
C ALA A 70 18.66 25.56 -12.03
N GLN A 71 19.93 25.86 -11.75
CA GLN A 71 20.99 25.90 -12.75
C GLN A 71 21.23 24.52 -13.38
N GLN A 72 21.16 23.42 -12.61
CA GLN A 72 21.27 22.09 -13.18
C GLN A 72 20.07 21.74 -14.08
N ALA A 73 18.84 22.10 -13.67
CA ALA A 73 17.64 21.89 -14.49
C ALA A 73 17.77 22.60 -15.84
N LYS A 74 18.25 23.85 -15.82
CA LYS A 74 18.55 24.64 -17.03
C LYS A 74 19.67 24.06 -17.88
N LYS A 75 20.77 23.64 -17.25
CA LYS A 75 21.95 23.08 -17.93
C LYS A 75 21.62 21.79 -18.68
N HIS A 76 20.81 20.92 -18.07
CA HIS A 76 20.49 19.60 -18.61
C HIS A 76 19.14 19.54 -19.31
N HIS A 77 18.45 20.68 -19.45
CA HIS A 77 17.16 20.81 -20.12
C HIS A 77 16.10 19.80 -19.64
N CYS A 78 16.04 19.56 -18.33
CA CYS A 78 15.16 18.57 -17.73
C CYS A 78 14.41 19.14 -16.52
N TYR A 79 13.30 18.51 -16.18
CA TYR A 79 12.61 18.77 -14.92
C TYR A 79 13.38 18.11 -13.78
N ILE A 80 13.48 18.80 -12.64
CA ILE A 80 14.10 18.23 -11.42
C ILE A 80 13.11 18.38 -10.27
N MET A 81 12.69 17.25 -9.72
CA MET A 81 11.94 17.17 -8.48
C MET A 81 12.89 16.79 -7.34
N LEU A 82 12.80 17.52 -6.24
CA LEU A 82 13.46 17.17 -4.99
C LEU A 82 12.60 17.59 -3.80
N ASN A 83 12.87 17.03 -2.63
CA ASN A 83 12.23 17.44 -1.40
C ASN A 83 13.28 17.89 -0.38
N VAL A 84 12.98 18.98 0.33
CA VAL A 84 13.91 19.70 1.23
C VAL A 84 13.16 20.26 2.44
N THR A 85 13.88 20.65 3.48
CA THR A 85 13.30 21.49 4.55
C THR A 85 13.39 22.97 4.18
N LEU A 86 12.26 23.69 4.23
CA LEU A 86 12.16 25.11 3.88
C LEU A 86 11.76 25.97 5.06
N ARG A 87 12.42 27.10 5.21
CA ARG A 87 12.00 28.17 6.13
C ARG A 87 10.78 28.88 5.53
N GLN A 88 9.70 28.96 6.31
CA GLN A 88 8.51 29.71 5.92
C GLN A 88 8.60 31.18 6.35
N ASP A 89 9.38 31.50 7.38
CA ASP A 89 9.71 32.88 7.73
C ASP A 89 11.02 33.32 7.05
N LEU A 90 11.10 34.59 6.63
CA LEU A 90 12.30 35.13 5.98
C LEU A 90 13.47 35.30 6.96
N THR A 91 13.16 35.66 8.20
CA THR A 91 14.13 35.91 9.26
C THR A 91 13.58 35.36 10.57
N ARG A 92 14.49 34.89 11.43
CA ARG A 92 14.16 34.44 12.78
C ARG A 92 15.29 34.87 13.71
N ASP A 93 14.97 35.64 14.74
CA ASP A 93 15.89 35.89 15.85
C ASP A 93 16.17 34.58 16.59
N HIS A 94 17.32 34.46 17.25
CA HIS A 94 17.64 33.25 18.02
C HIS A 94 16.62 33.08 19.15
N GLN A 95 15.63 32.22 18.94
CA GLN A 95 14.54 31.99 19.88
C GLN A 95 14.96 30.97 20.95
N ASN A 96 14.17 30.93 22.02
CA ASN A 96 14.19 29.85 22.97
C ASN A 96 14.14 28.50 22.20
N PRO A 97 15.12 27.60 22.38
CA PRO A 97 15.16 26.29 21.71
C PRO A 97 13.89 25.46 21.86
N ALA A 98 13.05 25.74 22.87
CA ALA A 98 11.76 25.09 23.09
C ALA A 98 10.62 25.61 22.19
N ILE A 99 10.81 26.69 21.43
CA ILE A 99 9.79 27.23 20.52
C ILE A 99 9.98 26.65 19.14
N LYS A 100 8.91 26.04 18.64
CA LYS A 100 8.87 25.41 17.32
C LYS A 100 9.10 26.41 16.18
N SER A 101 10.11 26.12 15.37
CA SER A 101 10.44 26.89 14.17
C SER A 101 9.39 26.70 13.06
N ASN A 102 9.12 27.77 12.31
CA ASN A 102 8.24 27.73 11.15
C ASN A 102 8.98 27.15 9.93
N ILE A 103 9.14 25.82 9.93
CA ILE A 103 9.85 25.06 8.89
C ILE A 103 8.91 24.01 8.34
N SER A 104 8.83 23.88 7.02
CA SER A 104 8.07 22.83 6.34
C SER A 104 9.01 21.80 5.70
N VAL A 105 8.48 20.62 5.44
CA VAL A 105 9.08 19.64 4.52
C VAL A 105 8.39 19.83 3.16
N THR A 106 9.13 20.24 2.14
CA THR A 106 8.55 20.72 0.87
C THR A 106 9.18 20.05 -0.33
N SER A 107 8.32 19.50 -1.19
CA SER A 107 8.70 19.04 -2.52
C SER A 107 8.67 20.20 -3.51
N CYS A 108 9.76 20.39 -4.25
CA CYS A 108 9.96 21.45 -5.23
C CYS A 108 10.14 20.86 -6.62
N LEU A 109 9.53 21.46 -7.64
CA LEU A 109 9.72 21.08 -9.05
C LEU A 109 10.29 22.24 -9.86
N PHE A 110 11.48 22.04 -10.41
CA PHE A 110 12.14 22.98 -11.31
C PHE A 110 11.89 22.60 -12.77
N SER A 111 11.62 23.59 -13.61
CA SER A 111 11.47 23.42 -15.06
C SER A 111 12.83 23.38 -15.78
N PRO A 112 12.86 22.92 -17.04
CA PRO A 112 14.03 23.01 -17.92
C PRO A 112 14.56 24.43 -18.16
N LEU A 113 13.83 25.47 -17.75
CA LEU A 113 14.26 26.88 -17.80
C LEU A 113 14.97 27.32 -16.51
N GLY A 114 14.96 26.48 -15.48
CA GLY A 114 15.46 26.78 -14.14
C GLY A 114 14.42 27.48 -13.24
N GLU A 115 13.15 27.53 -13.65
CA GLU A 115 12.09 28.16 -12.86
C GLU A 115 11.49 27.15 -11.87
N LEU A 116 11.25 27.58 -10.63
CA LEU A 116 10.49 26.81 -9.66
C LEU A 116 9.00 26.91 -10.00
N ILE A 117 8.44 25.87 -10.61
CA ILE A 117 7.07 25.89 -11.14
C ILE A 117 6.04 25.26 -10.19
N HIS A 118 6.49 24.51 -9.18
CA HIS A 118 5.60 23.94 -8.17
C HIS A 118 6.27 23.72 -6.83
N GLN A 119 5.50 23.84 -5.77
CA GLN A 119 5.85 23.54 -4.39
C GLN A 119 4.67 22.83 -3.71
N ALA A 120 4.95 21.79 -2.95
CA ALA A 120 3.97 21.05 -2.17
C ALA A 120 4.55 20.70 -0.80
N ASP A 121 3.87 21.12 0.26
CA ASP A 121 4.30 20.84 1.63
C ASP A 121 3.73 19.49 2.08
N LYS A 122 4.56 18.69 2.74
CA LYS A 122 4.18 17.41 3.32
C LYS A 122 3.10 17.66 4.36
N GLN A 123 1.96 16.98 4.19
CA GLN A 123 0.80 17.17 5.05
C GLN A 123 0.82 16.24 6.27
N ALA A 124 1.26 14.99 6.06
CA ALA A 124 1.34 13.98 7.10
C ALA A 124 2.74 13.88 7.69
N LEU A 125 2.98 14.63 8.75
CA LEU A 125 4.22 14.55 9.53
C LEU A 125 4.16 13.36 10.49
N THR A 126 5.26 12.63 10.59
CA THR A 126 5.37 11.38 11.36
C THR A 126 6.58 11.40 12.30
N GLY A 127 6.43 10.84 13.50
CA GLY A 127 7.51 10.79 14.49
C GLY A 127 8.13 12.16 14.77
N GLN A 128 9.46 12.24 14.72
CA GLN A 128 10.22 13.48 14.96
C GLN A 128 9.94 14.60 13.95
N GLU A 129 9.37 14.30 12.77
CA GLU A 129 8.97 15.35 11.83
C GLU A 129 7.94 16.29 12.47
N SER A 130 7.02 15.73 13.27
CA SER A 130 6.01 16.50 13.99
C SER A 130 6.58 17.33 15.13
N ASP A 131 7.76 17.00 15.63
CA ASP A 131 8.45 17.80 16.62
C ASP A 131 9.03 19.05 15.95
N PHE A 132 9.74 18.89 14.82
CA PHE A 132 10.52 19.98 14.21
C PHE A 132 9.80 20.80 13.12
N PHE A 133 8.81 20.22 12.43
CA PHE A 133 8.23 20.81 11.21
C PHE A 133 6.72 21.07 11.33
N ILE A 134 6.23 21.96 10.49
CA ILE A 134 4.81 22.28 10.37
C ILE A 134 4.25 21.84 9.01
N SER A 135 2.97 21.49 9.01
CA SER A 135 2.20 21.34 7.78
C SER A 135 1.57 22.68 7.44
N THR A 136 1.72 23.16 6.20
CA THR A 136 1.04 24.37 5.72
C THR A 136 -0.12 24.00 4.79
N ASN A 137 -0.92 24.99 4.39
CA ASN A 137 -2.04 24.80 3.45
C ASN A 137 -1.60 24.62 1.98
N LYS A 138 -0.30 24.59 1.67
CA LYS A 138 0.20 24.31 0.31
C LYS A 138 0.14 22.81 0.02
N VAL A 139 -1.05 22.33 -0.32
CA VAL A 139 -1.30 20.91 -0.63
C VAL A 139 -0.80 20.57 -2.05
N SER A 140 -0.30 19.35 -2.22
CA SER A 140 0.13 18.82 -3.51
C SER A 140 -0.99 18.87 -4.55
N GLY A 141 -0.72 19.52 -5.66
CA GLY A 141 -1.58 19.57 -6.84
C GLY A 141 -0.94 18.85 -8.02
N VAL A 142 -1.71 18.70 -9.09
CA VAL A 142 -1.17 18.18 -10.35
C VAL A 142 -0.52 19.32 -11.14
N VAL A 143 0.69 19.09 -11.64
CA VAL A 143 1.46 20.04 -12.44
C VAL A 143 1.43 19.62 -13.90
N THR A 144 1.10 20.56 -14.78
CA THR A 144 1.15 20.34 -16.22
C THR A 144 2.57 20.50 -16.73
N SER A 145 3.05 19.48 -17.45
CA SER A 145 4.28 19.52 -18.23
C SER A 145 3.96 19.26 -19.71
N PRO A 146 4.88 19.56 -20.65
CA PRO A 146 4.72 19.22 -22.07
C PRO A 146 4.51 17.73 -22.34
N PHE A 147 4.86 16.85 -21.38
CA PHE A 147 4.73 15.40 -21.51
C PHE A 147 3.44 14.84 -20.92
N GLY A 148 2.79 15.59 -20.01
CA GLY A 148 1.63 15.14 -19.27
C GLY A 148 1.56 15.72 -17.85
N GLN A 149 0.66 15.14 -17.07
CA GLN A 149 0.28 15.62 -15.74
C GLN A 149 1.06 14.90 -14.63
N LEU A 150 1.81 15.66 -13.82
CA LEU A 150 2.68 15.15 -12.75
C LEU A 150 2.07 15.40 -11.37
N GLY A 151 2.08 14.40 -10.48
CA GLY A 151 1.70 14.57 -9.07
C GLY A 151 2.92 14.34 -8.17
N LEU A 152 3.06 15.12 -7.11
CA LEU A 152 4.20 15.02 -6.19
C LEU A 152 3.76 14.40 -4.86
N LEU A 153 4.51 13.40 -4.39
CA LEU A 153 4.35 12.76 -3.09
C LEU A 153 5.63 12.92 -2.26
N ALA A 154 5.49 12.99 -0.93
CA ALA A 154 6.61 13.07 0.00
C ALA A 154 6.47 12.05 1.14
N GLY A 155 7.52 11.25 1.35
CA GLY A 155 7.64 10.30 2.46
C GLY A 155 6.40 9.41 2.64
N SER A 156 5.79 9.43 3.80
CA SER A 156 4.66 8.54 4.12
C SER A 156 3.37 8.78 3.29
N ASP A 157 3.31 9.80 2.42
CA ASP A 157 2.15 10.05 1.56
C ASP A 157 1.78 8.85 0.68
N GLY A 158 2.78 8.07 0.23
CA GLY A 158 2.58 6.90 -0.62
C GLY A 158 1.98 5.69 0.10
N ILE A 159 2.10 5.62 1.43
CA ILE A 159 1.59 4.51 2.26
C ILE A 159 0.06 4.51 2.26
N ARG A 160 -0.54 5.70 2.24
CA ARG A 160 -1.99 5.90 2.21
C ARG A 160 -2.52 6.09 0.80
N PHE A 161 -3.70 5.58 0.49
CA PHE A 161 -4.21 5.67 -0.89
C PHE A 161 -4.68 7.09 -1.25
N GLU A 162 -5.15 7.87 -0.27
CA GLU A 162 -5.85 9.13 -0.50
C GLU A 162 -5.03 10.19 -1.24
N PRO A 163 -3.74 10.45 -0.90
CA PRO A 163 -2.93 11.42 -1.62
C PRO A 163 -2.79 11.06 -3.11
N SER A 164 -2.52 9.78 -3.40
CA SER A 164 -2.41 9.29 -4.77
C SER A 164 -3.74 9.38 -5.52
N ARG A 165 -4.86 9.06 -4.86
CA ARG A 165 -6.22 9.15 -5.42
C ARG A 165 -6.60 10.61 -5.69
N ALA A 166 -6.26 11.54 -4.81
CA ALA A 166 -6.53 12.97 -5.01
C ALA A 166 -5.77 13.51 -6.23
N LEU A 167 -4.49 13.17 -6.38
CA LEU A 167 -3.69 13.54 -7.54
C LEU A 167 -4.22 12.89 -8.84
N ALA A 168 -4.63 11.63 -8.79
CA ALA A 168 -5.23 10.95 -9.93
C ALA A 168 -6.55 11.59 -10.37
N LEU A 169 -7.40 12.00 -9.41
CA LEU A 169 -8.64 12.75 -9.69
C LEU A 169 -8.38 14.15 -10.26
N GLY A 170 -7.25 14.77 -9.89
CA GLY A 170 -6.74 16.00 -10.51
C GLY A 170 -6.17 15.80 -11.93
N GLY A 171 -6.21 14.58 -12.46
CA GLY A 171 -5.72 14.23 -13.79
C GLY A 171 -4.25 13.78 -13.83
N GLY A 172 -3.64 13.47 -12.68
CA GLY A 172 -2.26 12.97 -12.61
C GLY A 172 -2.06 11.67 -13.39
N GLN A 173 -0.93 11.59 -14.10
CA GLN A 173 -0.52 10.44 -14.93
C GLN A 173 0.80 9.80 -14.46
N LEU A 174 1.64 10.59 -13.78
CA LEU A 174 2.87 10.13 -13.14
C LEU A 174 2.94 10.68 -11.70
N LEU A 175 3.06 9.80 -10.72
CA LEU A 175 3.38 10.16 -9.34
C LEU A 175 4.89 10.15 -9.15
N CYS A 176 5.44 11.27 -8.72
CA CYS A 176 6.84 11.44 -8.40
C CYS A 176 6.96 11.45 -6.87
N ASN A 177 7.61 10.44 -6.31
CA ASN A 177 7.61 10.18 -4.88
C ASN A 177 9.02 10.28 -4.30
N SER A 178 9.30 11.36 -3.56
CA SER A 178 10.56 11.53 -2.82
C SER A 178 10.41 10.85 -1.45
N GLN A 179 11.26 9.87 -1.16
CA GLN A 179 11.21 9.04 0.06
C GLN A 179 12.47 9.16 0.90
N SER A 180 12.30 9.01 2.21
CA SER A 180 13.35 8.74 3.20
C SER A 180 12.88 7.62 4.13
N SER A 181 12.85 6.39 3.63
CA SER A 181 12.31 5.23 4.35
C SER A 181 13.34 4.12 4.52
N PHE A 182 13.32 3.52 5.70
CA PHE A 182 14.03 2.28 6.06
C PHE A 182 13.15 1.03 5.83
N ALA A 183 11.92 1.22 5.37
CA ALA A 183 10.93 0.16 5.25
C ALA A 183 10.70 -0.22 3.79
N LEU A 184 10.59 -1.52 3.54
CA LEU A 184 10.38 -2.11 2.22
C LEU A 184 8.94 -1.95 1.73
N ASP A 185 7.99 -1.67 2.63
CA ASP A 185 6.55 -1.58 2.37
C ASP A 185 6.23 -0.70 1.15
N GLN A 186 6.89 0.46 1.03
CA GLN A 186 6.66 1.36 -0.11
C GLN A 186 7.04 0.67 -1.44
N SER A 187 8.25 0.12 -1.51
CA SER A 187 8.81 -0.45 -2.74
C SER A 187 8.26 -1.83 -3.11
N GLN A 188 7.71 -2.56 -2.15
CA GLN A 188 7.24 -3.94 -2.33
C GLN A 188 5.73 -4.06 -2.38
N LEU A 189 4.99 -3.03 -1.93
CA LEU A 189 3.55 -3.10 -1.79
C LEU A 189 2.85 -1.82 -2.29
N HIS A 190 3.15 -0.67 -1.68
CA HIS A 190 2.34 0.53 -1.90
C HIS A 190 2.53 1.13 -3.29
N ASP A 191 3.76 1.22 -3.83
CA ASP A 191 3.98 1.74 -5.19
C ASP A 191 3.13 1.01 -6.24
N PHE A 192 3.04 -0.32 -6.12
CA PHE A 192 2.23 -1.15 -7.01
C PHE A 192 0.74 -0.89 -6.85
N ALA A 193 0.25 -0.86 -5.61
CA ALA A 193 -1.15 -0.59 -5.33
C ALA A 193 -1.55 0.80 -5.87
N ARG A 194 -0.76 1.84 -5.59
CA ARG A 194 -1.00 3.21 -6.04
C ARG A 194 -0.99 3.34 -7.57
N ALA A 195 -0.10 2.61 -8.25
CA ALA A 195 -0.03 2.57 -9.72
C ALA A 195 -1.29 1.94 -10.34
N VAL A 196 -1.62 0.72 -9.89
CA VAL A 196 -2.73 -0.07 -10.43
C VAL A 196 -4.07 0.54 -10.09
N GLU A 197 -4.29 0.96 -8.84
CA GLU A 197 -5.59 1.45 -8.38
C GLU A 197 -6.02 2.72 -9.14
N ASN A 198 -5.05 3.54 -9.58
CA ASN A 198 -5.29 4.82 -10.22
C ASN A 198 -4.96 4.86 -11.72
N ASN A 199 -4.44 3.76 -12.29
CA ASN A 199 -3.96 3.69 -13.68
C ASN A 199 -2.91 4.78 -13.98
N LEU A 200 -1.81 4.81 -13.22
CA LEU A 200 -0.75 5.81 -13.35
C LEU A 200 0.64 5.19 -13.19
N PHE A 201 1.67 5.89 -13.66
CA PHE A 201 3.06 5.55 -13.35
C PHE A 201 3.43 6.05 -11.96
N VAL A 202 4.34 5.34 -11.28
CA VAL A 202 4.93 5.77 -10.02
C VAL A 202 6.45 5.75 -10.16
N ALA A 203 7.11 6.86 -9.87
CA ALA A 203 8.56 7.01 -9.86
C ALA A 203 9.01 7.39 -8.45
N THR A 204 9.59 6.43 -7.72
CA THR A 204 9.99 6.57 -6.33
C THR A 204 11.51 6.67 -6.22
N ALA A 205 12.00 7.73 -5.58
CA ALA A 205 13.39 7.94 -5.23
C ALA A 205 13.54 7.87 -3.71
N ASN A 206 14.30 6.90 -3.20
CA ASN A 206 14.46 6.66 -1.77
C ASN A 206 15.93 6.77 -1.34
N LYS A 207 16.14 7.17 -0.09
CA LYS A 207 17.47 7.28 0.50
C LYS A 207 18.10 5.92 0.81
N ILE A 208 19.43 5.94 0.80
CA ILE A 208 20.29 4.93 1.43
C ILE A 208 21.11 5.58 2.54
N GLY A 209 21.87 4.78 3.29
CA GLY A 209 22.70 5.31 4.37
C GLY A 209 21.88 5.63 5.63
N SER A 210 22.51 6.26 6.62
CA SER A 210 21.85 6.57 7.89
C SER A 210 20.72 7.59 7.70
N LEU A 211 19.52 7.27 8.18
CA LEU A 211 18.40 8.22 8.21
C LEU A 211 18.37 9.03 9.52
N TRP A 212 19.04 8.53 10.56
CA TRP A 212 19.07 9.12 11.89
C TRP A 212 20.47 9.04 12.52
N GLN A 213 20.76 9.89 13.51
CA GLN A 213 21.90 9.75 14.42
C GLN A 213 21.44 9.84 15.87
N PRO A 214 21.93 8.97 16.78
CA PRO A 214 21.67 9.09 18.21
C PRO A 214 22.31 10.34 18.83
N GLU A 215 21.70 10.82 19.91
CA GLU A 215 22.13 12.03 20.65
C GLU A 215 23.58 11.95 21.17
N PRO A 216 24.34 13.06 21.21
CA PRO A 216 25.73 13.07 21.67
C PRO A 216 25.94 12.67 23.14
N SER A 217 24.89 12.63 23.96
CA SER A 217 24.97 12.33 25.40
C SER A 217 25.39 10.88 25.71
N GLN A 218 25.32 9.96 24.74
CA GLN A 218 25.77 8.59 24.91
C GLN A 218 27.24 8.34 24.55
N GLN A 219 27.87 9.20 23.73
CA GLN A 219 29.30 9.08 23.41
C GLN A 219 30.19 9.53 24.59
N CYS A 220 29.74 10.51 25.37
CA CYS A 220 30.55 11.08 26.47
C CYS A 220 30.75 10.10 27.65
N LEU A 221 29.93 9.05 27.77
CA LEU A 221 30.09 8.01 28.80
C LEU A 221 31.10 6.92 28.42
N GLN A 222 31.38 6.71 27.13
CA GLN A 222 32.35 5.70 26.69
C GLN A 222 33.80 6.20 26.74
N GLU A 223 34.04 7.49 26.50
CA GLU A 223 35.41 8.03 26.49
C GLU A 223 36.01 8.16 27.90
N HIS A 224 35.21 8.28 28.95
CA HIS A 224 35.70 8.33 30.34
C HIS A 224 36.05 6.96 30.93
N LEU A 225 35.59 5.85 30.34
CA LEU A 225 35.91 4.48 30.80
C LEU A 225 37.14 3.87 30.10
N HIS A 226 37.58 4.43 28.96
CA HIS A 226 38.74 3.91 28.20
C HIS A 226 40.10 4.54 28.61
N GLY A 227 40.11 5.46 29.58
CA GLY A 227 41.31 6.19 30.02
C GLY A 227 42.16 5.50 31.09
N HIS A 228 41.71 4.40 31.69
CA HIS A 228 42.47 3.71 32.73
C HIS A 228 42.37 2.19 32.59
N LEU A 229 43.41 1.59 31.99
CA LEU A 229 44.10 0.35 32.40
C LEU A 229 45.03 -0.11 31.27
N GLN A 230 46.26 0.43 31.24
CA GLN A 230 47.40 -0.23 30.61
C GLN A 230 48.10 -1.08 31.68
N GLY A 231 48.18 -2.39 31.47
CA GLY A 231 49.09 -3.24 32.24
C GLY A 231 48.64 -4.69 32.45
N GLN A 232 49.37 -5.60 31.80
CA GLN A 232 49.59 -7.02 32.14
C GLN A 232 48.62 -8.10 31.65
N GLU A 233 49.27 -9.15 31.15
CA GLU A 233 48.79 -10.34 30.45
C GLU A 233 48.30 -11.48 31.38
N GLN A 234 47.62 -12.44 30.73
CA GLN A 234 47.52 -13.89 31.02
C GLN A 234 46.39 -14.44 31.92
N ALA A 235 45.50 -15.18 31.22
CA ALA A 235 44.97 -16.52 31.51
C ALA A 235 43.98 -16.78 32.66
N TYR A 236 43.04 -17.67 32.33
CA TYR A 236 42.14 -18.51 33.15
C TYR A 236 40.64 -18.19 33.16
N ALA A 237 39.90 -19.30 33.23
CA ALA A 237 38.51 -19.51 32.88
C ALA A 237 37.51 -19.26 34.02
N ALA A 238 36.24 -19.12 33.61
CA ALA A 238 35.01 -19.37 34.36
C ALA A 238 34.79 -18.64 35.69
N ALA A 239 33.84 -17.69 35.69
CA ALA A 239 32.82 -17.55 36.73
C ALA A 239 31.77 -16.52 36.29
N GLU A 240 30.51 -16.85 36.56
CA GLU A 240 29.36 -15.97 36.48
C GLU A 240 29.52 -14.76 37.43
N SER A 241 29.15 -13.58 36.95
CA SER A 241 28.51 -12.55 37.77
C SER A 241 27.85 -11.52 36.86
N ASP A 242 26.54 -11.41 36.99
CA ASP A 242 25.71 -10.32 36.47
C ASP A 242 26.35 -8.95 36.73
N ASP A 243 26.39 -8.09 35.71
CA ASP A 243 26.47 -6.66 35.94
C ASP A 243 25.77 -5.84 34.85
N PHE A 244 25.18 -4.75 35.31
CA PHE A 244 23.96 -4.08 34.85
C PHE A 244 24.19 -3.10 33.67
N SER A 245 25.09 -3.42 32.75
CA SER A 245 25.61 -2.48 31.72
C SER A 245 25.36 -2.88 30.26
N SER A 246 24.66 -3.99 30.00
CA SER A 246 24.43 -4.48 28.62
C SER A 246 23.05 -4.14 28.02
N GLN A 247 22.25 -3.32 28.71
CA GLN A 247 20.85 -3.06 28.31
C GLN A 247 20.64 -1.82 27.41
N SER A 248 21.64 -0.95 27.19
CA SER A 248 21.51 0.18 26.24
C SER A 248 22.10 -0.08 24.85
N SER A 249 23.00 -1.05 24.69
CA SER A 249 23.75 -1.24 23.43
C SER A 249 23.05 -2.07 22.35
N ARG A 250 21.79 -2.50 22.59
CA ARG A 250 21.06 -3.40 21.67
C ARG A 250 19.89 -2.78 20.90
N ALA A 251 19.48 -1.56 21.23
CA ALA A 251 18.39 -0.85 20.55
C ALA A 251 18.87 0.12 19.44
N GLU A 252 20.17 0.41 19.35
CA GLU A 252 20.74 1.42 18.44
C GLU A 252 21.36 0.81 17.17
N LYS A 253 20.60 -0.05 16.47
CA LYS A 253 20.91 -0.31 15.06
C LYS A 253 20.34 0.83 14.24
N HIS A 254 21.21 1.76 13.85
CA HIS A 254 20.96 2.86 12.91
C HIS A 254 19.87 2.51 11.88
N LEU A 255 18.78 3.30 11.87
CA LEU A 255 17.74 3.22 10.84
C LEU A 255 18.36 3.60 9.49
N MET A 256 18.80 2.60 8.73
CA MET A 256 19.39 2.78 7.41
C MET A 256 18.29 2.83 6.34
N GLY A 257 18.39 3.77 5.41
CA GLY A 257 17.54 3.82 4.24
C GLY A 257 17.71 2.57 3.40
N VAL A 258 16.60 1.96 3.00
CA VAL A 258 16.63 0.69 2.25
C VAL A 258 16.79 0.89 0.74
N GLY A 259 16.89 2.13 0.26
CA GLY A 259 16.96 2.40 -1.17
C GLY A 259 15.74 1.81 -1.90
N HIS A 260 15.98 0.93 -2.88
CA HIS A 260 14.96 0.37 -3.75
C HIS A 260 14.17 1.42 -4.55
N SER A 261 14.86 2.49 -4.94
CA SER A 261 14.30 3.47 -5.87
C SER A 261 13.88 2.77 -7.16
N GLN A 262 12.66 3.04 -7.64
CA GLN A 262 12.06 2.28 -8.72
C GLN A 262 11.04 3.08 -9.54
N ILE A 263 10.75 2.58 -10.74
CA ILE A 263 9.70 3.09 -11.62
C ILE A 263 8.72 1.95 -11.90
N VAL A 264 7.46 2.15 -11.55
CA VAL A 264 6.36 1.19 -11.69
C VAL A 264 5.36 1.71 -12.71
N SER A 265 4.91 0.82 -13.59
CA SER A 265 3.92 1.12 -14.63
C SER A 265 2.47 0.96 -14.14
N PRO A 266 1.47 1.50 -14.86
CA PRO A 266 0.06 1.43 -14.46
C PRO A 266 -0.51 0.03 -14.25
N ASN A 267 0.13 -1.01 -14.80
CA ASN A 267 -0.29 -2.41 -14.60
C ASN A 267 0.49 -3.13 -13.49
N GLY A 268 1.32 -2.41 -12.72
CA GLY A 268 2.11 -2.98 -11.63
C GLY A 268 3.44 -3.60 -12.06
N LYS A 269 3.88 -3.48 -13.32
CA LYS A 269 5.21 -3.94 -13.73
C LYS A 269 6.29 -2.94 -13.32
N VAL A 270 7.35 -3.43 -12.68
CA VAL A 270 8.60 -2.67 -12.45
C VAL A 270 9.32 -2.48 -13.79
N LEU A 271 9.55 -1.24 -14.18
CA LEU A 271 10.28 -0.88 -15.40
C LEU A 271 11.78 -0.69 -15.14
N ALA A 272 12.11 -0.22 -13.94
CA ALA A 272 13.47 0.09 -13.51
C ALA A 272 13.53 0.05 -11.98
N LYS A 273 14.62 -0.46 -11.40
CA LYS A 273 14.83 -0.54 -9.94
C LYS A 273 16.32 -0.58 -9.61
N LEU A 274 16.70 0.09 -8.51
CA LEU A 274 18.02 -0.02 -7.89
C LEU A 274 18.01 -1.00 -6.72
N ASP A 275 19.15 -1.61 -6.44
CA ASP A 275 19.36 -2.45 -5.26
C ASP A 275 19.49 -1.61 -3.98
N HIS A 276 19.20 -2.21 -2.82
CA HIS A 276 19.07 -1.49 -1.54
C HIS A 276 20.28 -0.66 -1.07
N ASN A 277 21.52 -1.04 -1.42
CA ASN A 277 22.73 -0.40 -0.88
C ASN A 277 23.56 0.31 -1.95
N GLU A 278 23.06 0.42 -3.17
CA GLU A 278 23.82 1.04 -4.26
C GLU A 278 23.45 2.51 -4.41
N GLU A 279 24.46 3.38 -4.36
CA GLU A 279 24.27 4.76 -4.76
C GLU A 279 24.20 4.83 -6.29
N GLY A 280 23.20 5.53 -6.82
CA GLY A 280 23.09 5.68 -8.26
C GLY A 280 21.75 6.22 -8.73
N PHE A 281 21.48 5.97 -10.00
CA PHE A 281 20.23 6.31 -10.65
C PHE A 281 19.81 5.19 -11.60
N VAL A 282 18.52 5.08 -11.86
CA VAL A 282 17.95 4.20 -12.88
C VAL A 282 16.85 4.94 -13.63
N PHE A 283 16.64 4.60 -14.89
CA PHE A 283 15.69 5.28 -15.75
C PHE A 283 14.82 4.31 -16.53
N ALA A 284 13.65 4.80 -16.95
CA ALA A 284 12.78 4.12 -17.90
C ALA A 284 12.18 5.14 -18.87
N ASP A 285 11.99 4.70 -20.11
CA ASP A 285 11.17 5.41 -21.08
C ASP A 285 9.71 5.02 -20.89
N ILE A 286 8.85 6.02 -20.66
CA ILE A 286 7.43 5.82 -20.41
C ILE A 286 6.58 6.63 -21.38
N ASP A 287 5.40 6.10 -21.69
CA ASP A 287 4.38 6.78 -22.49
C ASP A 287 3.17 7.09 -21.60
N LEU A 288 2.85 8.37 -21.44
CA LEU A 288 1.71 8.83 -20.64
C LEU A 288 0.39 8.81 -21.43
N ALA A 289 0.40 8.47 -22.72
CA ALA A 289 -0.82 8.35 -23.51
C ALA A 289 -1.74 7.25 -22.96
N GLY A 290 -3.04 7.57 -22.81
CA GLY A 290 -4.04 6.63 -22.29
C GLY A 290 -3.94 6.33 -20.78
N VAL A 291 -2.95 6.90 -20.09
CA VAL A 291 -2.80 6.80 -18.63
C VAL A 291 -3.73 7.78 -17.92
N GLY A 292 -4.12 7.45 -16.69
CA GLY A 292 -4.95 8.26 -15.81
C GLY A 292 -6.22 7.54 -15.39
N LEU A 293 -6.74 7.95 -14.24
CA LEU A 293 -7.93 7.35 -13.63
C LEU A 293 -9.18 7.47 -14.51
N SER A 294 -9.28 8.54 -15.32
CA SER A 294 -10.38 8.75 -16.27
C SER A 294 -10.42 7.70 -17.40
N ASN A 295 -9.27 7.12 -17.73
CA ASN A 295 -9.12 6.09 -18.75
C ASN A 295 -9.16 4.66 -18.17
N LYS A 296 -9.20 4.52 -16.84
CA LYS A 296 -9.15 3.21 -16.19
C LYS A 296 -10.44 2.43 -16.42
N LEU A 297 -10.27 1.25 -17.02
CA LEU A 297 -11.32 0.26 -17.21
C LEU A 297 -10.99 -0.99 -16.41
N ARG A 298 -12.02 -1.60 -15.82
CA ARG A 298 -11.97 -2.98 -15.36
C ARG A 298 -11.98 -3.92 -16.57
N PRO A 299 -11.51 -5.18 -16.44
CA PRO A 299 -11.55 -6.15 -17.53
C PRO A 299 -12.95 -6.43 -18.10
N ASP A 300 -14.00 -6.26 -17.28
CA ASP A 300 -15.39 -6.38 -17.71
C ASP A 300 -15.91 -5.13 -18.46
N GLY A 301 -15.08 -4.09 -18.63
CA GLY A 301 -15.44 -2.83 -19.29
C GLY A 301 -15.98 -1.75 -18.36
N THR A 302 -16.11 -2.02 -17.05
CA THR A 302 -16.56 -1.03 -16.08
C THR A 302 -15.59 0.15 -16.01
N LYS A 303 -16.10 1.37 -16.21
CA LYS A 303 -15.33 2.61 -16.04
C LYS A 303 -15.16 2.91 -14.55
N VAL A 304 -13.95 2.78 -14.03
CA VAL A 304 -13.68 2.96 -12.59
C VAL A 304 -14.10 4.35 -12.10
N ILE A 305 -13.89 5.39 -12.90
CA ILE A 305 -14.32 6.75 -12.54
C ILE A 305 -15.84 6.88 -12.34
N LYS A 306 -16.64 6.11 -13.11
CA LYS A 306 -18.11 6.09 -12.99
C LYS A 306 -18.60 5.15 -11.90
N GLN A 307 -17.77 4.20 -11.49
CA GLN A 307 -18.07 3.25 -10.43
C GLN A 307 -18.07 3.92 -9.06
N ARG A 308 -17.24 4.96 -8.86
CA ARG A 308 -17.11 5.68 -7.58
C ARG A 308 -18.45 6.28 -7.13
N ARG A 309 -18.66 6.27 -5.81
CA ARG A 309 -19.85 6.80 -5.12
C ARG A 309 -19.46 7.69 -3.94
N PRO A 310 -18.95 8.90 -4.18
CA PRO A 310 -18.47 9.81 -3.14
C PRO A 310 -19.49 10.08 -2.02
N GLU A 311 -20.78 10.05 -2.35
CA GLU A 311 -21.87 10.23 -1.41
C GLU A 311 -21.85 9.17 -0.29
N LEU A 312 -21.53 7.91 -0.59
CA LEU A 312 -21.43 6.84 0.40
C LEU A 312 -20.30 7.12 1.39
N TYR A 313 -19.14 7.53 0.87
CA TYR A 313 -17.93 7.70 1.67
C TYR A 313 -18.01 8.95 2.56
N GLN A 314 -18.68 10.01 2.08
CA GLN A 314 -18.81 11.27 2.81
C GLN A 314 -19.91 11.22 3.87
N GLN A 315 -21.09 10.70 3.54
CA GLN A 315 -22.23 10.65 4.48
C GLN A 315 -21.90 9.82 5.72
N GLN A 316 -21.31 8.64 5.53
CA GLN A 316 -20.95 7.78 6.64
C GLN A 316 -19.78 8.34 7.46
N LYS A 317 -18.84 9.06 6.84
CA LYS A 317 -17.77 9.76 7.59
C LYS A 317 -18.35 10.82 8.53
N ILE A 318 -19.36 11.57 8.08
CA ILE A 318 -20.05 12.56 8.91
C ILE A 318 -20.78 11.86 10.07
N ALA A 319 -21.48 10.76 9.79
CA ALA A 319 -22.17 9.98 10.83
C ALA A 319 -21.19 9.46 11.90
N LEU A 320 -20.02 8.96 11.49
CA LEU A 320 -18.95 8.53 12.39
C LEU A 320 -18.42 9.67 13.27
N GLN A 321 -18.21 10.86 12.70
CA GLN A 321 -17.77 12.05 13.42
C GLN A 321 -18.83 12.59 14.40
N GLN A 322 -20.10 12.29 14.17
CA GLN A 322 -21.20 12.65 15.08
C GLN A 322 -21.40 11.59 16.18
N ALA A 323 -21.10 10.31 15.89
CA ALA A 323 -21.20 9.20 16.84
C ALA A 323 -20.06 9.18 17.89
N THR A 324 -18.98 9.95 17.70
CA THR A 324 -17.84 10.06 18.64
C THR A 324 -18.16 10.74 20.00
N ALA A 325 -19.43 10.82 20.41
CA ALA A 325 -19.86 11.37 21.69
C ALA A 325 -20.63 10.40 22.60
N THR A 326 -20.63 9.10 22.30
CA THR A 326 -21.25 8.08 23.16
C THR A 326 -20.33 6.89 23.34
N GLU A 327 -19.66 6.83 24.49
CA GLU A 327 -19.05 5.61 25.00
C GLU A 327 -20.15 4.57 25.22
N ALA A 328 -20.24 3.60 24.31
CA ALA A 328 -21.05 2.42 24.52
C ALA A 328 -20.26 1.44 25.40
N THR A 329 -20.70 1.35 26.64
CA THR A 329 -20.47 0.24 27.56
C THR A 329 -20.93 -1.07 26.92
N LEU A 330 -20.01 -2.02 26.74
CA LEU A 330 -20.22 -3.48 26.80
C LEU A 330 -18.83 -4.15 26.87
N ASN A 331 -18.65 -5.06 27.84
CA ASN A 331 -17.45 -5.87 28.03
C ASN A 331 -17.35 -6.97 26.96
N ASP A 332 -17.23 -6.62 25.69
CA ASP A 332 -17.02 -7.61 24.62
C ASP A 332 -15.54 -7.70 24.30
N THR A 333 -14.90 -8.70 24.89
CA THR A 333 -13.50 -9.02 24.62
C THR A 333 -13.35 -9.47 23.17
N VAL A 334 -12.58 -8.73 22.37
CA VAL A 334 -12.19 -9.20 21.02
C VAL A 334 -11.30 -10.45 21.20
N PRO A 335 -11.65 -11.58 20.56
CA PRO A 335 -10.88 -12.81 20.70
C PRO A 335 -9.46 -12.64 20.15
N GLU A 336 -8.50 -13.30 20.80
CA GLU A 336 -7.09 -13.25 20.39
C GLU A 336 -6.89 -13.90 19.02
N THR A 337 -7.62 -14.99 18.75
CA THR A 337 -7.54 -15.76 17.52
C THR A 337 -8.92 -16.10 16.97
N ALA A 338 -9.02 -16.23 15.65
CA ALA A 338 -10.14 -16.90 14.99
C ALA A 338 -9.64 -17.85 13.90
N ASN A 339 -10.25 -19.03 13.79
CA ASN A 339 -9.97 -20.00 12.74
C ASN A 339 -10.78 -19.67 11.50
N VAL A 340 -10.10 -19.39 10.39
CA VAL A 340 -10.76 -19.09 9.12
C VAL A 340 -10.35 -20.08 8.04
N ALA A 341 -11.25 -20.31 7.09
CA ALA A 341 -10.97 -21.14 5.93
C ALA A 341 -11.50 -20.50 4.65
N ILE A 342 -10.72 -20.59 3.58
CA ILE A 342 -11.21 -20.43 2.21
C ILE A 342 -11.56 -21.81 1.68
N PHE A 343 -12.76 -21.95 1.12
CA PHE A 343 -13.16 -23.12 0.37
C PHE A 343 -13.70 -22.73 -1.01
N ALA A 344 -13.06 -23.20 -2.08
CA ALA A 344 -13.55 -23.02 -3.45
C ALA A 344 -13.76 -24.37 -4.12
N THR A 345 -15.03 -24.68 -4.39
CA THR A 345 -15.40 -25.83 -5.20
C THR A 345 -15.36 -25.49 -6.70
N TYR A 346 -15.13 -26.53 -7.50
CA TYR A 346 -15.20 -26.50 -8.96
C TYR A 346 -16.47 -27.19 -9.48
N LYS A 347 -17.32 -27.67 -8.57
CA LYS A 347 -18.67 -28.15 -8.89
C LYS A 347 -19.62 -26.96 -9.04
N SER A 348 -20.80 -27.21 -9.59
CA SER A 348 -21.84 -26.20 -9.79
C SER A 348 -23.18 -26.69 -9.25
N ASP A 349 -24.13 -25.77 -9.14
CA ASP A 349 -25.51 -26.00 -8.74
C ASP A 349 -25.62 -26.79 -7.42
N GLU A 350 -26.53 -27.76 -7.32
CA GLU A 350 -26.75 -28.55 -6.10
C GLU A 350 -25.49 -29.31 -5.66
N GLN A 351 -24.69 -29.80 -6.62
CA GLN A 351 -23.46 -30.54 -6.31
C GLN A 351 -22.41 -29.65 -5.63
N ALA A 352 -22.41 -28.34 -5.92
CA ALA A 352 -21.56 -27.39 -5.22
C ALA A 352 -22.00 -27.20 -3.77
N ILE A 353 -23.30 -27.14 -3.52
CA ILE A 353 -23.89 -27.03 -2.17
C ILE A 353 -23.53 -28.28 -1.37
N GLU A 354 -23.71 -29.47 -1.94
CA GLU A 354 -23.31 -30.74 -1.30
C GLU A 354 -21.81 -30.78 -0.96
N ASP A 355 -20.94 -30.27 -1.85
CA ASP A 355 -19.49 -30.20 -1.60
C ASP A 355 -19.16 -29.29 -0.40
N VAL A 356 -19.89 -28.18 -0.26
CA VAL A 356 -19.73 -27.24 0.86
C VAL A 356 -20.26 -27.86 2.16
N CYS A 357 -21.45 -28.46 2.14
CA CYS A 357 -22.01 -29.15 3.31
C CYS A 357 -21.07 -30.25 3.80
N HIS A 358 -20.57 -31.08 2.88
CA HIS A 358 -19.58 -32.10 3.21
C HIS A 358 -18.29 -31.50 3.81
N TYR A 359 -17.83 -30.36 3.32
CA TYR A 359 -16.69 -29.66 3.92
C TYR A 359 -17.00 -29.21 5.36
N ILE A 360 -18.15 -28.58 5.61
CA ILE A 360 -18.56 -28.08 6.93
C ILE A 360 -18.65 -29.21 7.96
N GLU A 361 -19.25 -30.34 7.60
CA GLU A 361 -19.38 -31.50 8.49
C GLU A 361 -18.02 -32.05 8.93
N ASN A 362 -17.05 -32.07 8.01
CA ASN A 362 -15.75 -32.71 8.21
C ASN A 362 -14.65 -31.74 8.67
N ASN A 363 -14.94 -30.45 8.84
CA ASN A 363 -13.93 -29.44 9.18
C ASN A 363 -14.42 -28.47 10.26
N LEU A 364 -13.50 -28.10 11.14
CA LEU A 364 -13.69 -27.05 12.14
C LEU A 364 -13.00 -25.77 11.66
N SER A 365 -13.78 -24.71 11.54
CA SER A 365 -13.35 -23.34 11.22
C SER A 365 -14.49 -22.43 11.67
N ASP A 366 -14.17 -21.30 12.31
CA ASP A 366 -15.16 -20.38 12.85
C ASP A 366 -15.83 -19.60 11.71
N ILE A 367 -15.04 -19.22 10.70
CA ILE A 367 -15.53 -18.52 9.50
C ILE A 367 -15.04 -19.24 8.24
N ILE A 368 -15.97 -19.64 7.39
CA ILE A 368 -15.72 -20.27 6.10
C ILE A 368 -16.07 -19.28 4.99
N GLN A 369 -15.05 -18.79 4.30
CA GLN A 369 -15.18 -17.89 3.16
C GLN A 369 -15.25 -18.68 1.85
N LEU A 370 -16.33 -18.47 1.11
CA LEU A 370 -16.53 -19.02 -0.24
C LEU A 370 -16.41 -17.91 -1.29
N PRO A 371 -16.07 -18.26 -2.55
CA PRO A 371 -16.16 -17.33 -3.68
C PRO A 371 -17.56 -16.72 -3.83
N GLU A 372 -17.65 -15.58 -4.52
CA GLU A 372 -18.94 -15.01 -4.89
C GLU A 372 -19.71 -15.97 -5.80
N LEU A 373 -21.01 -16.16 -5.53
CA LEU A 373 -21.92 -17.06 -6.28
C LEU A 373 -21.25 -18.41 -6.60
N PHE A 374 -20.61 -19.03 -5.60
CA PHE A 374 -19.67 -20.16 -5.80
C PHE A 374 -20.27 -21.39 -6.52
N PHE A 375 -21.58 -21.52 -6.57
CA PHE A 375 -22.30 -22.62 -7.23
C PHE A 375 -22.59 -22.33 -8.70
N ILE A 376 -22.34 -21.10 -9.19
CA ILE A 376 -22.58 -20.74 -10.59
C ILE A 376 -21.30 -20.95 -11.41
N ALA A 377 -21.35 -21.80 -12.45
CA ALA A 377 -20.24 -21.98 -13.39
C ALA A 377 -20.05 -20.75 -14.27
N ASP A 378 -21.10 -20.38 -15.00
CA ASP A 378 -21.14 -19.24 -15.90
C ASP A 378 -22.01 -18.14 -15.30
N LYS A 379 -21.37 -17.06 -14.85
CA LYS A 379 -22.05 -15.93 -14.23
C LYS A 379 -22.87 -15.10 -15.22
N ALA A 380 -22.65 -15.24 -16.53
CA ALA A 380 -23.40 -14.51 -17.53
C ALA A 380 -24.89 -14.86 -17.54
N ILE A 381 -25.26 -16.05 -17.06
CA ILE A 381 -26.66 -16.50 -16.93
C ILE A 381 -27.48 -15.59 -16.01
N THR A 382 -26.83 -14.89 -15.08
CA THR A 382 -27.51 -13.97 -14.15
C THR A 382 -28.11 -12.75 -14.85
N ASN A 383 -27.73 -12.48 -16.10
CA ASN A 383 -28.33 -11.42 -16.92
C ASN A 383 -29.67 -11.80 -17.54
N ASN A 384 -30.05 -13.09 -17.53
CA ASN A 384 -31.34 -13.55 -18.00
C ASN A 384 -32.32 -13.62 -16.81
N THR A 385 -33.47 -12.96 -16.92
CA THR A 385 -34.46 -12.87 -15.83
C THR A 385 -35.01 -14.23 -15.38
N GLU A 386 -35.24 -15.16 -16.30
CA GLU A 386 -35.76 -16.51 -15.96
C GLU A 386 -34.68 -17.35 -15.24
N GLN A 387 -33.44 -17.29 -15.73
CA GLN A 387 -32.32 -17.99 -15.10
C GLN A 387 -31.96 -17.38 -13.75
N LEU A 388 -32.07 -16.06 -13.60
CA LEU A 388 -31.87 -15.37 -12.32
C LEU A 388 -32.91 -15.82 -11.27
N ALA A 389 -34.17 -16.05 -11.69
CA ALA A 389 -35.19 -16.60 -10.81
C ALA A 389 -34.85 -18.04 -10.35
N GLN A 390 -34.32 -18.88 -11.25
CA GLN A 390 -33.84 -20.21 -10.89
C GLN A 390 -32.66 -20.14 -9.91
N VAL A 391 -31.71 -19.24 -10.14
CA VAL A 391 -30.60 -18.97 -9.22
C VAL A 391 -31.11 -18.54 -7.84
N ALA A 392 -32.12 -17.68 -7.77
CA ALA A 392 -32.73 -17.26 -6.51
C ALA A 392 -33.40 -18.42 -5.75
N CYS A 393 -34.08 -19.33 -6.46
CA CYS A 393 -34.62 -20.55 -5.87
C CYS A 393 -33.50 -21.42 -5.28
N LEU A 394 -32.40 -21.61 -6.02
CA LEU A 394 -31.24 -22.36 -5.55
C LEU A 394 -30.57 -21.70 -4.34
N CYS A 395 -30.53 -20.36 -4.29
CA CYS A 395 -30.03 -19.63 -3.11
C CYS A 395 -30.84 -19.95 -1.85
N THR A 396 -32.16 -20.11 -1.96
CA THR A 396 -33.01 -20.47 -0.82
C THR A 396 -32.70 -21.88 -0.31
N GLU A 397 -32.51 -22.83 -1.23
CA GLU A 397 -32.14 -24.20 -0.85
C GLU A 397 -30.73 -24.27 -0.27
N LEU A 398 -29.78 -23.52 -0.82
CA LEU A 398 -28.43 -23.37 -0.30
C LEU A 398 -28.43 -22.90 1.15
N ILE A 399 -29.17 -21.84 1.48
CA ILE A 399 -29.28 -21.32 2.85
C ILE A 399 -29.78 -22.42 3.78
N LYS A 400 -30.85 -23.12 3.38
CA LYS A 400 -31.46 -24.18 4.19
C LYS A 400 -30.48 -25.33 4.45
N GLN A 401 -29.77 -25.81 3.42
CA GLN A 401 -28.84 -26.94 3.57
C GLN A 401 -27.59 -26.55 4.36
N ILE A 402 -27.00 -25.39 4.09
CA ILE A 402 -25.81 -24.92 4.79
C ILE A 402 -26.13 -24.68 6.27
N SER A 403 -27.24 -23.98 6.59
CA SER A 403 -27.63 -23.75 7.98
C SER A 403 -27.89 -25.03 8.75
N ALA A 404 -28.41 -26.08 8.11
CA ALA A 404 -28.68 -27.35 8.77
C ALA A 404 -27.42 -28.11 9.23
N VAL A 405 -26.26 -27.85 8.62
CA VAL A 405 -24.99 -28.52 8.94
C VAL A 405 -24.02 -27.64 9.75
N LEU A 406 -24.32 -26.36 9.90
CA LEU A 406 -23.52 -25.43 10.70
C LEU A 406 -23.69 -25.69 12.19
N ARG A 407 -22.60 -25.54 12.92
CA ARG A 407 -22.55 -25.62 14.39
C ARG A 407 -22.72 -24.21 14.98
N PRO A 408 -23.11 -24.10 16.27
CA PRO A 408 -23.07 -22.82 16.96
C PRO A 408 -21.71 -22.15 16.83
N PHE A 409 -21.70 -20.83 16.59
CA PHE A 409 -20.50 -20.00 16.36
C PHE A 409 -19.69 -20.37 15.11
N GLN A 410 -20.26 -21.12 14.17
CA GLN A 410 -19.69 -21.39 12.87
C GLN A 410 -20.46 -20.63 11.79
N TYR A 411 -19.75 -19.92 10.91
CA TYR A 411 -20.35 -19.07 9.89
C TYR A 411 -19.81 -19.35 8.50
N VAL A 412 -20.68 -19.22 7.49
CA VAL A 412 -20.30 -19.25 6.08
C VAL A 412 -20.55 -17.89 5.45
N CYS A 413 -19.53 -17.31 4.82
CA CYS A 413 -19.64 -16.10 4.02
C CYS A 413 -19.52 -16.40 2.53
N THR A 414 -20.49 -15.93 1.75
CA THR A 414 -20.48 -15.99 0.28
C THR A 414 -21.31 -14.83 -0.29
N SER A 415 -21.63 -14.86 -1.57
CA SER A 415 -22.67 -13.98 -2.13
C SER A 415 -23.79 -14.77 -2.79
N LEU A 416 -25.01 -14.24 -2.71
CA LEU A 416 -26.25 -14.84 -3.18
C LEU A 416 -27.12 -13.81 -3.90
N VAL A 417 -28.14 -14.30 -4.60
CA VAL A 417 -29.24 -13.49 -5.12
C VAL A 417 -30.38 -13.51 -4.10
N ILE A 418 -30.64 -12.37 -3.45
CA ILE A 418 -31.70 -12.21 -2.44
C ILE A 418 -32.61 -11.08 -2.92
N ASP A 419 -33.92 -11.34 -2.99
CA ASP A 419 -34.93 -10.37 -3.45
C ASP A 419 -34.58 -9.68 -4.78
N GLY A 420 -33.96 -10.43 -5.69
CA GLY A 420 -33.55 -9.94 -7.02
C GLY A 420 -32.28 -9.07 -7.03
N ALA A 421 -31.57 -8.95 -5.91
CA ALA A 421 -30.31 -8.22 -5.80
C ALA A 421 -29.14 -9.13 -5.42
N HIS A 422 -27.92 -8.71 -5.74
CA HIS A 422 -26.69 -9.38 -5.35
C HIS A 422 -26.25 -8.92 -3.96
N HIS A 423 -26.14 -9.88 -3.04
CA HIS A 423 -25.76 -9.63 -1.65
C HIS A 423 -24.58 -10.52 -1.26
N ALA A 424 -23.59 -9.96 -0.57
CA ALA A 424 -22.80 -10.76 0.34
C ALA A 424 -23.68 -11.19 1.52
N VAL A 425 -23.55 -12.44 1.94
CA VAL A 425 -24.33 -13.01 3.03
C VAL A 425 -23.41 -13.69 4.02
N LEU A 426 -23.82 -13.65 5.29
CA LEU A 426 -23.27 -14.47 6.36
C LEU A 426 -24.36 -15.42 6.84
N ILE A 427 -24.08 -16.71 6.84
CA ILE A 427 -25.03 -17.78 7.18
C ILE A 427 -24.56 -18.42 8.49
N SER A 428 -25.48 -18.59 9.43
CA SER A 428 -25.34 -19.36 10.67
C SER A 428 -26.27 -20.56 10.67
N GLU A 429 -26.30 -21.32 11.76
CA GLU A 429 -27.21 -22.44 11.98
C GLU A 429 -28.70 -22.03 11.99
N GLN A 430 -29.01 -20.75 12.21
CA GLN A 430 -30.38 -20.22 12.17
C GLN A 430 -30.82 -19.70 10.80
N GLY A 431 -29.95 -19.74 9.78
CA GLY A 431 -30.23 -19.14 8.47
C GLY A 431 -29.28 -17.99 8.15
N ILE A 432 -29.80 -16.97 7.46
CA ILE A 432 -29.05 -15.74 7.19
C ILE A 432 -28.87 -14.96 8.50
N PHE A 433 -27.63 -14.80 8.93
CA PHE A 433 -27.25 -13.96 10.06
C PHE A 433 -27.14 -12.48 9.66
N ALA A 434 -26.52 -12.20 8.52
CA ALA A 434 -26.34 -10.83 8.02
C ALA A 434 -26.27 -10.77 6.49
N THR A 435 -26.60 -9.61 5.93
CA THR A 435 -26.50 -9.34 4.47
C THR A 435 -25.91 -7.96 4.20
N GLN A 436 -25.05 -7.88 3.19
CA GLN A 436 -24.55 -6.64 2.60
C GLN A 436 -24.88 -6.64 1.11
N GLN A 437 -25.75 -5.74 0.68
CA GLN A 437 -26.03 -5.54 -0.73
C GLN A 437 -24.80 -4.96 -1.44
N GLN A 438 -24.56 -5.35 -2.69
CA GLN A 438 -23.49 -4.78 -3.51
C GLN A 438 -23.61 -3.25 -3.57
N LEU A 439 -22.50 -2.54 -3.31
CA LEU A 439 -22.51 -1.08 -3.17
C LEU A 439 -22.17 -0.34 -4.46
N HIS A 440 -21.34 -0.94 -5.31
CA HIS A 440 -20.83 -0.34 -6.54
C HIS A 440 -21.30 -1.11 -7.76
N PHE A 441 -21.54 -0.38 -8.84
CA PHE A 441 -21.86 -0.96 -10.12
C PHE A 441 -20.68 -1.79 -10.66
N CYS A 442 -20.95 -2.95 -11.24
CA CYS A 442 -20.01 -3.66 -12.10
C CYS A 442 -20.75 -4.25 -13.31
N GLN A 443 -20.06 -4.39 -14.43
CA GLN A 443 -20.65 -4.88 -15.67
C GLN A 443 -21.14 -6.33 -15.54
N ARG A 444 -20.51 -7.15 -14.67
CA ARG A 444 -20.91 -8.55 -14.47
C ARG A 444 -22.30 -8.70 -13.85
N TYR A 445 -22.74 -7.74 -13.05
CA TYR A 445 -23.98 -7.78 -12.28
C TYR A 445 -24.86 -6.56 -12.52
N GLN A 446 -25.02 -6.12 -13.79
CA GLN A 446 -25.78 -4.91 -14.11
C GLN A 446 -27.25 -4.96 -13.66
N TRP A 447 -27.78 -6.16 -13.45
CA TRP A 447 -29.16 -6.41 -13.06
C TRP A 447 -29.44 -6.08 -11.58
N THR A 448 -28.42 -6.00 -10.72
CA THR A 448 -28.66 -5.79 -9.28
C THR A 448 -28.92 -4.31 -8.96
N ALA A 449 -29.90 -4.07 -8.09
CA ALA A 449 -29.97 -2.81 -7.37
C ALA A 449 -28.73 -2.66 -6.46
N LEU A 450 -28.27 -1.42 -6.26
CA LEU A 450 -27.12 -1.14 -5.39
C LEU A 450 -27.57 -0.70 -4.00
N GLY A 451 -26.86 -1.15 -2.98
CA GLY A 451 -27.03 -0.69 -1.61
C GLY A 451 -26.54 0.75 -1.42
N SER A 452 -27.00 1.40 -0.35
CA SER A 452 -26.63 2.78 -0.01
C SER A 452 -25.83 2.90 1.29
N GLU A 453 -25.48 1.77 1.92
CA GLU A 453 -24.85 1.76 3.24
C GLU A 453 -23.95 0.54 3.40
N LEU A 454 -22.73 0.77 3.88
CA LEU A 454 -21.88 -0.29 4.42
C LEU A 454 -22.34 -0.66 5.83
N LYS A 455 -22.69 -1.93 6.03
CA LYS A 455 -23.07 -2.49 7.32
C LYS A 455 -21.86 -3.07 8.04
N ILE A 456 -21.80 -2.79 9.33
CA ILE A 456 -20.81 -3.34 10.25
C ILE A 456 -21.51 -4.37 11.12
N ILE A 457 -20.96 -5.58 11.15
CA ILE A 457 -21.62 -6.73 11.77
C ILE A 457 -20.79 -7.13 12.98
N GLU A 458 -21.42 -7.14 14.15
CA GLU A 458 -20.87 -7.76 15.35
C GLU A 458 -21.12 -9.27 15.28
N LEU A 459 -20.05 -10.02 15.06
CA LEU A 459 -20.08 -11.46 14.89
C LEU A 459 -19.63 -12.14 16.19
N PRO A 460 -20.54 -12.82 16.91
CA PRO A 460 -20.17 -13.55 18.10
C PRO A 460 -19.42 -14.83 17.72
N LEU A 461 -18.31 -15.08 18.39
CA LEU A 461 -17.49 -16.29 18.36
C LEU A 461 -17.46 -16.89 19.77
N GLU A 462 -16.96 -18.12 19.93
CA GLU A 462 -16.90 -18.79 21.24
C GLU A 462 -16.14 -17.99 22.31
N GLN A 463 -15.12 -17.23 21.91
CA GLN A 463 -14.20 -16.52 22.80
C GLN A 463 -14.44 -15.01 22.86
N GLY A 464 -15.52 -14.50 22.25
CA GLY A 464 -15.81 -13.07 22.21
C GLY A 464 -16.49 -12.62 20.93
N VAL A 465 -16.45 -11.32 20.65
CA VAL A 465 -17.12 -10.73 19.48
C VAL A 465 -16.09 -10.03 18.60
N ILE A 466 -16.20 -10.21 17.29
CA ILE A 466 -15.44 -9.44 16.30
C ILE A 466 -16.37 -8.56 15.46
N LYS A 467 -15.91 -7.39 15.04
CA LYS A 467 -16.56 -6.54 14.05
C LYS A 467 -16.07 -6.89 12.67
N ILE A 468 -17.00 -7.18 11.77
CA ILE A 468 -16.69 -7.52 10.39
C ILE A 468 -17.42 -6.61 9.41
N ALA A 469 -16.88 -6.52 8.19
CA ALA A 469 -17.62 -6.06 7.02
C ALA A 469 -17.51 -7.10 5.90
N MET A 470 -18.48 -7.12 5.00
CA MET A 470 -18.47 -7.97 3.81
C MET A 470 -18.47 -7.10 2.56
N LEU A 471 -17.65 -7.40 1.55
CA LEU A 471 -17.65 -6.69 0.27
C LEU A 471 -17.65 -7.69 -0.89
N THR A 472 -18.56 -7.53 -1.85
CA THR A 472 -18.73 -8.46 -2.99
C THR A 472 -18.71 -7.74 -4.33
N GLY A 473 -18.70 -8.50 -5.43
CA GLY A 473 -18.53 -7.94 -6.76
C GLY A 473 -17.21 -7.19 -6.85
N ASP A 474 -17.28 -5.91 -7.22
CA ASP A 474 -16.11 -5.03 -7.31
C ASP A 474 -15.95 -4.12 -6.07
N ASP A 475 -16.75 -4.28 -5.02
CA ASP A 475 -16.74 -3.38 -3.86
C ASP A 475 -15.37 -3.34 -3.16
N ALA A 476 -14.66 -4.48 -3.08
CA ALA A 476 -13.33 -4.57 -2.49
C ALA A 476 -12.22 -3.90 -3.33
N ASN A 477 -12.52 -3.55 -4.59
CA ASN A 477 -11.60 -2.81 -5.46
C ASN A 477 -11.67 -1.29 -5.26
N ILE A 478 -12.61 -0.82 -4.45
CA ILE A 478 -12.80 0.60 -4.14
C ILE A 478 -12.07 0.93 -2.83
N PRO A 479 -10.85 1.52 -2.87
CA PRO A 479 -10.11 1.81 -1.65
C PRO A 479 -10.86 2.71 -0.67
N GLU A 480 -11.70 3.63 -1.17
CA GLU A 480 -12.58 4.44 -0.33
C GLU A 480 -13.52 3.59 0.56
N MET A 481 -13.97 2.42 0.07
CA MET A 481 -14.82 1.53 0.86
C MET A 481 -14.07 0.78 1.93
N ILE A 482 -12.87 0.32 1.63
CA ILE A 482 -11.99 -0.35 2.59
C ILE A 482 -11.68 0.60 3.74
N LYS A 483 -11.31 1.84 3.43
CA LYS A 483 -11.07 2.86 4.44
C LYS A 483 -12.31 3.10 5.28
N LEU A 484 -13.49 3.16 4.67
CA LEU A 484 -14.74 3.36 5.39
C LEU A 484 -15.03 2.21 6.35
N ALA A 485 -14.77 0.97 5.94
CA ALA A 485 -14.85 -0.19 6.81
C ALA A 485 -13.84 -0.08 7.97
N ALA A 486 -12.60 0.28 7.68
CA ALA A 486 -11.55 0.46 8.69
C ALA A 486 -11.87 1.56 9.71
N LEU A 487 -12.45 2.69 9.27
CA LEU A 487 -12.90 3.77 10.16
C LEU A 487 -14.02 3.34 11.13
N ASN A 488 -14.74 2.26 10.81
CA ASN A 488 -15.71 1.63 11.71
C ASN A 488 -15.08 0.58 12.65
N ASN A 489 -13.74 0.53 12.74
CA ASN A 489 -12.98 -0.36 13.62
C ASN A 489 -13.32 -1.85 13.43
N ILE A 490 -13.51 -2.28 12.18
CA ILE A 490 -13.59 -3.72 11.87
C ILE A 490 -12.26 -4.41 12.16
N GLN A 491 -12.32 -5.67 12.59
CA GLN A 491 -11.14 -6.53 12.70
C GLN A 491 -10.94 -7.38 11.44
N VAL A 492 -12.04 -7.82 10.82
CA VAL A 492 -11.99 -8.75 9.68
C VAL A 492 -12.85 -8.24 8.52
N LEU A 493 -12.26 -8.20 7.33
CA LEU A 493 -12.95 -7.97 6.08
C LEU A 493 -13.13 -9.29 5.33
N LEU A 494 -14.38 -9.64 5.04
CA LEU A 494 -14.76 -10.82 4.30
C LEU A 494 -15.05 -10.44 2.84
N VAL A 495 -14.36 -11.09 1.90
CA VAL A 495 -14.42 -10.72 0.47
C VAL A 495 -14.79 -11.95 -0.38
N PRO A 496 -16.09 -12.26 -0.52
CA PRO A 496 -16.56 -13.16 -1.57
C PRO A 496 -16.54 -12.40 -2.89
N PHE A 497 -15.57 -12.71 -3.75
CA PHE A 497 -15.43 -12.03 -5.04
C PHE A 497 -14.88 -12.95 -6.14
N ASP A 498 -14.73 -12.39 -7.33
CA ASP A 498 -14.15 -13.05 -8.49
C ASP A 498 -13.04 -12.20 -9.06
N ILE A 499 -11.80 -12.68 -8.89
CA ILE A 499 -10.61 -11.96 -9.31
C ILE A 499 -10.73 -11.61 -10.80
N GLN A 500 -10.60 -10.34 -11.14
CA GLN A 500 -10.57 -9.88 -12.54
C GLN A 500 -9.14 -9.58 -12.99
N GLU A 501 -8.26 -9.21 -12.07
CA GLU A 501 -6.88 -8.84 -12.37
C GLU A 501 -5.94 -9.39 -11.28
N ALA A 502 -4.77 -9.89 -11.68
CA ALA A 502 -3.80 -10.48 -10.74
C ALA A 502 -3.40 -9.50 -9.62
N SER A 503 -3.30 -8.21 -9.94
CA SER A 503 -2.91 -7.14 -9.03
C SER A 503 -3.85 -6.95 -7.84
N GLU A 504 -5.11 -7.40 -7.93
CA GLU A 504 -6.08 -7.28 -6.83
C GLU A 504 -5.61 -8.04 -5.60
N VAL A 505 -5.08 -9.25 -5.80
CA VAL A 505 -4.59 -10.15 -4.75
C VAL A 505 -3.09 -10.03 -4.54
N GLU A 506 -2.33 -9.60 -5.55
CA GLU A 506 -0.88 -9.44 -5.44
C GLU A 506 -0.48 -8.14 -4.73
N PHE A 507 -1.27 -7.07 -4.87
CA PHE A 507 -0.91 -5.74 -4.38
C PHE A 507 -2.04 -5.06 -3.62
N SER A 508 -3.22 -4.90 -4.23
CA SER A 508 -4.26 -4.00 -3.69
C SER A 508 -4.78 -4.44 -2.32
N LEU A 509 -5.32 -5.67 -2.21
CA LEU A 509 -5.85 -6.16 -0.93
C LEU A 509 -4.76 -6.23 0.15
N LEU A 510 -3.54 -6.59 -0.21
CA LEU A 510 -2.43 -6.63 0.74
C LEU A 510 -2.03 -5.23 1.23
N SER A 511 -2.02 -4.24 0.34
CA SER A 511 -1.76 -2.84 0.70
C SER A 511 -2.84 -2.32 1.65
N TYR A 512 -4.10 -2.69 1.43
CA TYR A 512 -5.22 -2.33 2.29
C TYR A 512 -5.14 -2.97 3.67
N ALA A 513 -4.76 -4.26 3.74
CA ALA A 513 -4.51 -4.94 5.00
C ALA A 513 -3.41 -4.19 5.78
N ALA A 514 -2.27 -3.92 5.14
CA ALA A 514 -1.13 -3.21 5.77
C ALA A 514 -1.49 -1.77 6.21
N GLU A 515 -2.16 -1.02 5.35
CA GLU A 515 -2.51 0.40 5.57
C GLU A 515 -3.51 0.57 6.72
N HIS A 516 -4.52 -0.30 6.79
CA HIS A 516 -5.60 -0.21 7.78
C HIS A 516 -5.45 -1.18 8.95
N LYS A 517 -4.44 -2.05 8.91
CA LYS A 517 -4.16 -3.09 9.90
C LYS A 517 -5.31 -4.07 10.12
N ILE A 518 -6.11 -4.34 9.10
CA ILE A 518 -7.25 -5.26 9.19
C ILE A 518 -6.89 -6.65 8.65
N CYS A 519 -7.52 -7.69 9.19
CA CYS A 519 -7.47 -9.02 8.56
C CYS A 519 -8.35 -9.03 7.32
N ILE A 520 -7.91 -9.66 6.23
CA ILE A 520 -8.70 -9.83 5.02
C ILE A 520 -8.78 -11.31 4.67
N VAL A 521 -10.01 -11.83 4.51
CA VAL A 521 -10.27 -13.18 4.04
C VAL A 521 -10.99 -13.07 2.70
N ALA A 522 -10.25 -13.26 1.61
CA ALA A 522 -10.75 -13.10 0.26
C ALA A 522 -10.78 -14.44 -0.47
N ALA A 523 -11.95 -14.89 -0.91
CA ALA A 523 -12.09 -16.14 -1.66
C ALA A 523 -12.52 -15.87 -3.10
N SER A 524 -11.87 -16.58 -4.02
CA SER A 524 -12.20 -16.62 -5.44
C SER A 524 -11.87 -18.01 -5.98
N ARG A 525 -12.43 -18.36 -7.14
CA ARG A 525 -11.88 -19.50 -7.90
C ARG A 525 -10.51 -19.11 -8.46
N GLU A 526 -9.65 -20.10 -8.67
CA GLU A 526 -8.34 -19.90 -9.30
C GLU A 526 -8.53 -19.36 -10.73
N LYS A 527 -7.78 -18.31 -11.07
CA LYS A 527 -7.74 -17.74 -12.40
C LYS A 527 -6.33 -17.57 -12.90
N SER A 528 -6.14 -17.78 -14.19
CA SER A 528 -4.86 -17.57 -14.87
C SER A 528 -4.93 -16.27 -15.66
N PHE A 529 -3.97 -15.39 -15.44
CA PHE A 529 -3.81 -14.17 -16.22
C PHE A 529 -2.61 -14.30 -17.15
N ALA A 530 -2.74 -13.77 -18.36
CA ALA A 530 -1.59 -13.64 -19.26
C ALA A 530 -0.68 -12.54 -18.73
N GLU A 531 0.63 -12.81 -18.63
CA GLU A 531 1.60 -11.73 -18.44
C GLU A 531 1.56 -10.83 -19.68
N ALA A 532 1.42 -9.53 -19.48
CA ALA A 532 1.56 -8.57 -20.57
C ALA A 532 2.94 -8.79 -21.21
N ALA A 533 2.95 -9.13 -22.50
CA ALA A 533 4.19 -9.30 -23.24
C ALA A 533 5.09 -8.06 -23.05
N PRO A 534 6.42 -8.22 -23.02
CA PRO A 534 7.31 -7.07 -23.16
C PRO A 534 6.89 -6.32 -24.43
N ALA A 535 6.67 -5.02 -24.32
CA ALA A 535 6.52 -4.18 -25.50
C ALA A 535 7.88 -4.15 -26.21
N ASP A 536 8.11 -5.11 -27.10
CA ASP A 536 9.24 -5.06 -28.02
C ASP A 536 9.00 -3.87 -28.96
N SER A 537 9.83 -2.85 -28.80
CA SER A 537 9.94 -1.72 -29.71
C SER A 537 10.62 -2.19 -30.99
N SER A 538 9.84 -2.46 -32.04
CA SER A 538 10.25 -2.34 -33.44
C SER A 538 9.09 -2.71 -34.37
N ALA A 539 8.14 -1.79 -34.54
CA ALA A 539 7.29 -1.79 -35.72
C ALA A 539 7.96 -0.92 -36.80
N ASP A 540 8.96 -1.47 -37.48
CA ASP A 540 9.42 -0.90 -38.74
C ASP A 540 8.42 -1.25 -39.84
N ALA A 541 7.76 -0.21 -40.33
CA ALA A 541 6.94 -0.25 -41.53
C ALA A 541 7.85 -0.46 -42.75
N SER A 542 7.81 -1.66 -43.34
CA SER A 542 8.00 -1.80 -44.79
C SER A 542 7.26 -3.03 -45.31
N GLY A 543 6.30 -2.79 -46.18
CA GLY A 543 5.59 -3.85 -46.88
C GLY A 543 6.49 -4.53 -47.90
N LYS A 544 6.43 -5.87 -47.94
CA LYS A 544 6.57 -6.68 -49.16
C LYS A 544 6.09 -8.10 -48.89
N ASN A 545 5.08 -8.51 -49.66
CA ASN A 545 4.68 -9.91 -49.82
C ASN A 545 5.82 -10.70 -50.42
N LEU A 546 6.12 -11.88 -49.87
CA LEU A 546 6.52 -13.04 -50.67
C LEU A 546 6.25 -14.34 -49.91
N ASP A 547 5.41 -15.18 -50.53
CA ASP A 547 5.26 -16.58 -50.21
C ASP A 547 6.60 -17.32 -50.36
N THR A 548 7.00 -18.09 -49.36
CA THR A 548 7.62 -19.40 -49.54
C THR A 548 7.67 -20.15 -48.20
N ALA A 549 7.08 -21.34 -48.20
CA ALA A 549 7.16 -22.30 -47.11
C ALA A 549 8.57 -22.93 -47.05
N LYS A 550 9.14 -23.02 -45.84
CA LYS A 550 9.82 -24.22 -45.29
C LYS A 550 10.39 -23.97 -43.87
N GLY A 551 9.93 -24.81 -42.95
CA GLY A 551 10.56 -25.30 -41.72
C GLY A 551 11.60 -24.45 -40.98
N SER A 552 11.20 -23.93 -39.81
CA SER A 552 12.03 -24.04 -38.60
C SER A 552 11.13 -24.04 -37.37
N SER A 553 11.16 -25.12 -36.60
CA SER A 553 10.47 -25.25 -35.32
C SER A 553 11.17 -24.37 -34.27
N SER A 554 10.76 -23.11 -34.15
CA SER A 554 11.17 -22.27 -33.02
C SER A 554 10.37 -22.69 -31.79
N ASN A 555 11.06 -23.28 -30.81
CA ASN A 555 10.55 -23.54 -29.46
C ASN A 555 10.01 -22.23 -28.86
N LYS A 556 8.70 -21.99 -29.00
CA LYS A 556 7.99 -21.00 -28.18
C LYS A 556 8.09 -21.50 -26.73
N LYS A 557 9.00 -20.91 -25.94
CA LYS A 557 8.99 -21.04 -24.47
C LYS A 557 7.57 -20.72 -24.03
N LYS A 558 6.83 -21.74 -23.57
CA LYS A 558 5.50 -21.54 -22.97
C LYS A 558 5.69 -20.56 -21.81
N VAL A 559 5.23 -19.32 -21.99
CA VAL A 559 5.10 -18.35 -20.89
C VAL A 559 4.23 -19.03 -19.83
N LYS A 560 4.79 -19.30 -18.65
CA LYS A 560 4.03 -19.88 -17.54
C LYS A 560 2.96 -18.86 -17.16
N GLN A 561 1.70 -19.19 -17.39
CA GLN A 561 0.59 -18.37 -16.89
C GLN A 561 0.68 -18.30 -15.36
N LYS A 562 0.70 -17.09 -14.82
CA LYS A 562 0.67 -16.87 -13.37
C LYS A 562 -0.76 -17.06 -12.90
N LYS A 563 -0.94 -17.96 -11.94
CA LYS A 563 -2.23 -18.26 -11.33
C LYS A 563 -2.45 -17.33 -10.15
N SER A 564 -3.64 -16.74 -10.08
CA SER A 564 -4.12 -15.94 -8.96
C SER A 564 -5.23 -16.69 -8.25
N THR A 565 -5.17 -16.70 -6.93
CA THR A 565 -6.12 -17.40 -6.05
C THR A 565 -6.56 -16.46 -4.93
N GLY A 566 -7.57 -16.87 -4.15
CA GLY A 566 -7.95 -16.17 -2.93
C GLY A 566 -6.79 -16.11 -1.92
N LEU A 567 -6.93 -15.31 -0.87
CA LEU A 567 -5.92 -15.16 0.17
C LEU A 567 -6.53 -14.89 1.54
N ILE A 568 -5.79 -15.29 2.57
CA ILE A 568 -5.99 -14.83 3.95
C ILE A 568 -4.78 -13.95 4.28
N ALA A 569 -5.03 -12.65 4.50
CA ALA A 569 -4.03 -11.70 4.96
C ALA A 569 -4.29 -11.33 6.42
N ASN A 570 -3.23 -11.42 7.23
CA ASN A 570 -3.23 -11.08 8.64
C ASN A 570 -2.15 -10.02 8.87
N VAL A 571 -2.39 -9.03 9.72
CA VAL A 571 -1.36 -8.04 10.07
C VAL A 571 -0.98 -8.25 11.53
N PRO A 572 0.28 -8.66 11.83
CA PRO A 572 0.69 -8.90 13.20
C PRO A 572 0.59 -7.62 14.03
N ALA A 573 0.18 -7.76 15.28
CA ALA A 573 0.05 -6.64 16.23
C ALA A 573 1.38 -5.93 16.54
N GLU A 574 2.50 -6.63 16.34
CA GLU A 574 3.84 -6.10 16.58
C GLU A 574 4.26 -5.17 15.44
N SER A 575 4.02 -3.87 15.63
CA SER A 575 4.81 -2.86 14.91
C SER A 575 6.26 -3.05 15.33
N ALA A 576 7.15 -3.33 14.38
CA ALA A 576 8.58 -3.56 14.66
C ALA A 576 9.30 -2.35 15.28
N LEU A 577 8.60 -1.21 15.42
CA LEU A 577 9.07 0.00 16.07
C LEU A 577 8.83 0.06 17.60
N LEU A 578 8.04 -0.86 18.18
CA LEU A 578 7.52 -0.70 19.55
C LEU A 578 8.03 -1.69 20.60
N ASN A 579 8.88 -2.67 20.27
CA ASN A 579 9.28 -3.71 21.23
C ASN A 579 10.81 -3.89 21.33
N PRO A 580 11.47 -3.28 22.32
CA PRO A 580 12.87 -3.58 22.67
C PRO A 580 13.08 -4.99 23.25
N TRP A 581 12.01 -5.68 23.64
CA TRP A 581 12.05 -6.90 24.47
C TRP A 581 11.83 -8.22 23.72
N GLN A 582 11.55 -8.18 22.41
CA GLN A 582 11.54 -9.37 21.57
C GLN A 582 12.72 -9.33 20.59
N SER A 583 13.48 -10.42 20.55
CA SER A 583 14.70 -10.59 19.76
C SER A 583 14.49 -10.71 18.24
N ASP A 584 13.30 -10.41 17.73
CA ASP A 584 13.01 -10.58 16.31
C ASP A 584 13.67 -9.42 15.54
N LYS A 585 14.72 -9.77 14.79
CA LYS A 585 15.43 -8.86 13.91
C LYS A 585 14.41 -8.20 12.97
N PHE A 586 14.40 -6.86 12.92
CA PHE A 586 13.62 -6.11 11.93
C PHE A 586 13.78 -6.72 10.54
N ASN A 587 12.67 -7.20 9.97
CA ASN A 587 12.65 -7.96 8.72
C ASN A 587 12.61 -7.07 7.46
N GLY A 588 12.72 -5.75 7.64
CA GLY A 588 12.63 -4.76 6.57
C GLY A 588 11.25 -4.15 6.40
N TYR A 589 10.21 -4.61 7.09
CA TYR A 589 8.84 -4.10 6.91
C TYR A 589 8.24 -3.54 8.20
N VAL A 590 7.41 -2.50 8.07
CA VAL A 590 6.69 -1.91 9.20
C VAL A 590 5.34 -2.59 9.41
N ASN A 591 4.59 -2.86 8.33
CA ASN A 591 3.26 -3.47 8.40
C ASN A 591 3.11 -4.61 7.38
N GLN A 592 4.08 -5.52 7.28
CA GLN A 592 3.99 -6.65 6.34
C GLN A 592 2.79 -7.55 6.68
N PRO A 593 1.83 -7.71 5.75
CA PRO A 593 0.79 -8.71 5.94
C PRO A 593 1.41 -10.10 5.87
N LEU A 594 1.06 -10.96 6.82
CA LEU A 594 1.26 -12.39 6.76
C LEU A 594 0.18 -12.98 5.86
N VAL A 595 0.59 -13.49 4.70
CA VAL A 595 -0.34 -13.93 3.65
C VAL A 595 -0.31 -15.43 3.48
N LYS A 596 -1.49 -16.05 3.49
CA LYS A 596 -1.68 -17.43 3.05
C LYS A 596 -2.56 -17.44 1.80
N TYR A 597 -1.92 -17.66 0.65
CA TYR A 597 -2.64 -17.84 -0.61
C TYR A 597 -3.41 -19.16 -0.61
N GLN A 598 -4.54 -19.15 -1.30
CA GLN A 598 -5.35 -20.32 -1.47
C GLN A 598 -4.62 -21.35 -2.34
N HIS A 599 -4.54 -22.58 -1.84
CA HIS A 599 -3.96 -23.73 -2.52
C HIS A 599 -5.00 -24.84 -2.68
N GLY A 600 -5.31 -25.20 -3.92
CA GLY A 600 -6.35 -26.19 -4.22
C GLY A 600 -7.74 -25.74 -3.74
N LYS A 601 -8.53 -26.68 -3.22
CA LYS A 601 -9.91 -26.41 -2.77
C LYS A 601 -9.98 -25.74 -1.40
N ILE A 602 -9.05 -26.03 -0.50
CA ILE A 602 -9.15 -25.70 0.94
C ILE A 602 -7.90 -24.96 1.37
N THR A 603 -8.06 -23.85 2.09
CA THR A 603 -6.95 -23.18 2.76
C THR A 603 -7.40 -22.65 4.11
N LYS A 604 -6.81 -23.17 5.18
CA LYS A 604 -7.11 -22.79 6.56
C LYS A 604 -6.02 -21.91 7.14
N ALA A 605 -6.37 -20.92 7.94
CA ALA A 605 -5.42 -20.14 8.73
C ALA A 605 -6.03 -19.72 10.07
N VAL A 606 -5.15 -19.38 11.00
CA VAL A 606 -5.53 -18.64 12.21
C VAL A 606 -5.26 -17.17 11.94
N ILE A 607 -6.25 -16.32 12.16
CA ILE A 607 -6.11 -14.86 12.12
C ILE A 607 -6.04 -14.32 13.54
N TYR A 608 -5.50 -13.10 13.71
CA TYR A 608 -5.40 -12.40 14.98
C TYR A 608 -6.23 -11.10 14.94
N PRO A 609 -7.55 -11.17 15.23
CA PRO A 609 -8.44 -10.00 15.17
C PRO A 609 -8.02 -8.88 16.14
N LEU A 610 -7.39 -9.24 17.27
CA LEU A 610 -6.93 -8.29 18.26
C LEU A 610 -5.56 -7.70 17.87
N LEU A 611 -5.57 -6.45 17.42
CA LEU A 611 -4.33 -5.66 17.30
C LEU A 611 -3.93 -5.14 18.69
N ARG A 612 -3.03 -5.85 19.38
CA ARG A 612 -2.41 -5.31 20.60
C ARG A 612 -1.42 -4.20 20.24
N LEU A 613 -1.85 -2.95 20.29
CA LEU A 613 -0.94 -1.88 20.69
C LEU A 613 -0.69 -2.08 22.18
N LYS A 614 0.43 -2.70 22.56
CA LYS A 614 0.91 -2.57 23.94
C LYS A 614 1.16 -1.07 24.14
N LYS A 615 0.34 -0.43 24.98
CA LYS A 615 0.53 0.96 25.40
C LYS A 615 1.84 1.13 26.16
#